data_AF-A0A1C5QAD3-F1
#
_entry.id   AF-A0A1C5QAD3-F1
#
_cell.length_a   1.000
_cell.length_b   1.000
_cell.length_c   1.000
_cell.angle_alpha   90.00
_cell.angle_beta   90.00
_cell.angle_gamma   90.00
#
_symmetry.space_group_name_H-M   'P 1'
#
loop_
_entity.id
_entity.type
_entity.pdbx_description
1 polymer ?
#
loop_
_entity_poly.entity_id
_entity_poly.type
_entity_poly.pdbx_seq_one_letter_code
_entity_poly.pdbx_strand_id
1 'polypeptide(L)'
;MTALLEFKQKLKGLYAQYEIYLLPLLKFILAAVYFTWINTNMGYMRALDNMFVVLILALICCILPSGMMVFTGFALMIGHSYALGIEVAGFMIVLILFMMILFLRFSNGKNMVLIFAPLAFGFDLPALLPVGCGLLSSAVSALPAAGGVIIYYFVRFIRVQSQVLMGTDLDIMGKITLLADGLMKNGEMWLNVIAFVVVVLVVNLIRTRMMDYAWRIAIIAGGVLYIVIMLAGSMSIGVEVSMVSLIIYTVVAVLIGIILEFFVFGGDYTRTERLEYEDDDYYYYVKAVPKALVATSERSIKKINGEADREERRTSEKTADYTAPLFQNEPKSEKRSAKRKPVQEEASVVEKADIDDIDFEKKLEESLKDL
;
A
#
# COMPACT_ATOMS: atom_id res chain seq x y z
N MET A 1 21.77 -1.64 1.30
CA MET A 1 20.62 -1.47 2.23
C MET A 1 20.34 0.00 2.53
N THR A 2 21.35 0.80 2.87
CA THR A 2 21.23 2.25 3.15
C THR A 2 20.52 3.04 2.05
N ALA A 3 20.94 2.89 0.79
CA ALA A 3 20.30 3.58 -0.35
C ALA A 3 18.82 3.19 -0.56
N LEU A 4 18.45 1.92 -0.29
CA LEU A 4 17.07 1.43 -0.43
C LEU A 4 16.17 2.02 0.68
N LEU A 5 16.71 2.17 1.89
CA LEU A 5 16.02 2.77 3.03
C LEU A 5 15.84 4.29 2.85
N GLU A 6 16.88 4.99 2.36
CA GLU A 6 16.78 6.41 1.99
C GLU A 6 15.74 6.61 0.87
N PHE A 7 15.73 5.73 -0.15
CA PHE A 7 14.72 5.77 -1.19
C PHE A 7 13.31 5.57 -0.63
N LYS A 8 13.11 4.58 0.26
CA LYS A 8 11.83 4.34 0.94
C LYS A 8 11.38 5.57 1.73
N GLN A 9 12.28 6.23 2.48
CA GLN A 9 11.96 7.43 3.25
C GLN A 9 11.59 8.60 2.33
N LYS A 10 12.35 8.84 1.25
CA LYS A 10 12.04 9.87 0.24
C LYS A 10 10.67 9.62 -0.41
N LEU A 11 10.37 8.37 -0.76
CA LEU A 11 9.08 8.00 -1.35
C LEU A 11 7.93 8.24 -0.36
N LYS A 12 8.11 7.90 0.92
CA LYS A 12 7.11 8.19 1.97
C LYS A 12 6.92 9.69 2.17
N GLY A 13 8.00 10.47 2.18
CA GLY A 13 7.95 11.93 2.26
C GLY A 13 7.20 12.55 1.08
N LEU A 14 7.47 12.07 -0.14
CA LEU A 14 6.78 12.51 -1.36
C LEU A 14 5.29 12.15 -1.31
N TYR A 15 4.95 10.92 -0.91
CA TYR A 15 3.55 10.52 -0.74
C TYR A 15 2.83 11.38 0.29
N ALA A 16 3.44 11.63 1.46
CA ALA A 16 2.85 12.46 2.51
C ALA A 16 2.67 13.92 2.07
N GLN A 17 3.63 14.48 1.33
CA GLN A 17 3.56 15.86 0.85
C GLN A 17 2.49 16.05 -0.24
N TYR A 18 2.28 15.06 -1.10
CA TYR A 18 1.39 15.15 -2.26
C TYR A 18 0.17 14.21 -2.17
N GLU A 19 -0.18 13.74 -0.97
CA GLU A 19 -1.25 12.75 -0.76
C GLU A 19 -2.58 13.18 -1.43
N ILE A 20 -2.92 14.47 -1.29
CA ILE A 20 -4.13 15.09 -1.85
C ILE A 20 -4.21 14.90 -3.38
N TYR A 21 -3.08 14.83 -4.07
CA TYR A 21 -3.03 14.67 -5.53
C TYR A 21 -2.75 13.21 -5.95
N LEU A 22 -1.87 12.53 -5.22
CA LEU A 22 -1.44 11.16 -5.55
C LEU A 22 -2.54 10.13 -5.31
N LEU A 23 -3.29 10.24 -4.21
CA LEU A 23 -4.32 9.25 -3.88
C LEU A 23 -5.46 9.26 -4.92
N PRO A 24 -6.02 10.42 -5.33
CA PRO A 24 -6.96 10.47 -6.45
C PRO A 24 -6.34 9.95 -7.76
N LEU A 25 -5.10 10.32 -8.08
CA LEU A 25 -4.42 9.83 -9.30
C LEU A 25 -4.29 8.29 -9.32
N LEU A 26 -3.91 7.67 -8.20
CA LEU A 26 -3.83 6.21 -8.10
C LEU A 26 -5.20 5.55 -8.23
N LYS A 27 -6.25 6.14 -7.63
CA LYS A 27 -7.63 5.68 -7.82
C LYS A 27 -8.07 5.77 -9.29
N PHE A 28 -7.72 6.86 -9.97
CA PHE A 28 -8.01 7.04 -11.39
C PHE A 28 -7.35 5.94 -12.24
N ILE A 29 -6.05 5.68 -12.03
CA ILE A 29 -5.32 4.63 -12.75
C ILE A 29 -5.94 3.26 -12.47
N LEU A 30 -6.23 2.94 -11.21
CA LEU A 30 -6.85 1.67 -10.84
C LEU A 30 -8.22 1.50 -11.49
N ALA A 31 -9.07 2.52 -11.45
CA ALA A 31 -10.38 2.51 -12.09
C ALA A 31 -10.29 2.35 -13.60
N ALA A 32 -9.37 3.07 -14.25
CA ALA A 32 -9.15 2.99 -15.68
C ALA A 32 -8.72 1.58 -16.10
N VAL A 33 -7.76 0.97 -15.39
CA VAL A 33 -7.31 -0.40 -15.65
C VAL A 33 -8.46 -1.39 -15.43
N TYR A 34 -9.21 -1.24 -14.34
CA TYR A 34 -10.33 -2.12 -14.02
C TYR A 34 -11.47 -2.06 -15.04
N PHE A 35 -11.94 -0.87 -15.41
CA PHE A 35 -12.99 -0.70 -16.40
C PHE A 35 -12.53 -1.10 -17.81
N THR A 36 -11.27 -0.87 -18.15
CA THR A 36 -10.68 -1.38 -19.40
C THR A 36 -10.67 -2.91 -19.42
N TRP A 37 -10.34 -3.55 -18.30
CA TRP A 37 -10.42 -5.01 -18.17
C TRP A 37 -11.85 -5.53 -18.38
N ILE A 38 -12.86 -4.87 -17.81
CA ILE A 38 -14.28 -5.22 -18.02
C ILE A 38 -14.63 -5.10 -19.50
N ASN A 39 -14.33 -3.97 -20.14
CA ASN A 39 -14.65 -3.75 -21.56
C ASN A 39 -13.95 -4.76 -22.46
N THR A 40 -12.67 -5.05 -22.21
CA THR A 40 -11.90 -6.02 -23.02
C THR A 40 -12.45 -7.44 -22.91
N ASN A 41 -13.05 -7.81 -21.77
CA ASN A 41 -13.60 -9.15 -21.56
C ASN A 41 -15.08 -9.27 -21.90
N MET A 42 -15.85 -8.18 -21.84
CA MET A 42 -17.27 -8.20 -22.12
C MET A 42 -17.60 -7.46 -23.40
N GLY A 43 -17.36 -6.15 -23.52
CA GLY A 43 -17.41 -5.41 -24.80
C GLY A 43 -18.72 -5.49 -25.62
N TYR A 44 -19.78 -6.15 -25.14
CA TYR A 44 -20.94 -6.50 -25.97
C TYR A 44 -21.79 -5.28 -26.37
N MET A 45 -21.92 -4.31 -25.46
CA MET A 45 -22.67 -3.08 -25.71
C MET A 45 -21.74 -1.98 -26.23
N ARG A 46 -21.84 -1.63 -27.52
CA ARG A 46 -20.99 -0.59 -28.15
C ARG A 46 -21.04 0.77 -27.47
N ALA A 47 -22.16 1.13 -26.84
CA ALA A 47 -22.29 2.38 -26.11
C ALA A 47 -21.39 2.43 -24.85
N LEU A 48 -21.17 1.29 -24.21
CA LEU A 48 -20.30 1.15 -23.04
C LEU A 48 -18.86 0.78 -23.43
N ASP A 49 -18.69 0.09 -24.56
CA ASP A 49 -17.38 -0.27 -25.12
C ASP A 49 -16.71 0.92 -25.83
N ASN A 50 -16.50 1.99 -25.09
CA ASN A 50 -15.83 3.20 -25.56
C ASN A 50 -14.83 3.70 -24.52
N MET A 51 -13.59 3.94 -24.96
CA MET A 51 -12.52 4.47 -24.12
C MET A 51 -12.91 5.79 -23.43
N PHE A 52 -13.67 6.66 -24.09
CA PHE A 52 -14.14 7.91 -23.48
C PHE A 52 -15.06 7.65 -22.28
N VAL A 53 -15.95 6.66 -22.37
CA VAL A 53 -16.85 6.28 -21.27
C VAL A 53 -16.03 5.74 -20.10
N VAL A 54 -15.06 4.85 -20.38
CA VAL A 54 -14.13 4.31 -19.38
C VAL A 54 -13.37 5.42 -18.65
N LEU A 55 -12.81 6.39 -19.38
CA LEU A 55 -12.05 7.49 -18.81
C LEU A 55 -12.92 8.44 -17.97
N ILE A 56 -14.15 8.74 -18.40
CA ILE A 56 -15.10 9.56 -17.63
C ILE A 56 -15.48 8.86 -16.33
N LEU A 57 -15.80 7.55 -16.40
CA LEU A 57 -16.13 6.76 -15.22
C LEU A 57 -14.94 6.68 -14.25
N ALA A 58 -13.72 6.47 -14.76
CA ALA A 58 -12.50 6.47 -13.96
C ALA A 58 -12.26 7.83 -13.27
N LEU A 59 -12.52 8.94 -13.98
CA LEU A 59 -12.42 10.30 -13.42
C LEU A 59 -13.45 10.54 -12.31
N ILE A 60 -14.67 10.02 -12.46
CA ILE A 60 -15.67 10.08 -11.39
C ILE A 60 -15.18 9.27 -10.18
N CYS A 61 -14.70 8.03 -10.39
CA CYS A 61 -14.19 7.18 -9.31
C CYS A 61 -12.94 7.71 -8.59
N CYS A 62 -12.20 8.64 -9.21
CA CYS A 62 -11.08 9.35 -8.61
C CYS A 62 -11.51 10.15 -7.35
N ILE A 63 -12.67 10.79 -7.42
CA ILE A 63 -13.20 11.67 -6.37
C ILE A 63 -14.05 10.87 -5.36
N LEU A 64 -14.76 9.84 -5.82
CA LEU A 64 -15.67 9.07 -4.98
C LEU A 64 -14.92 8.20 -3.93
N PRO A 65 -15.62 7.74 -2.88
CA PRO A 65 -15.13 6.71 -1.98
C PRO A 65 -14.71 5.47 -2.75
N SER A 66 -13.65 4.81 -2.31
CA SER A 66 -13.09 3.65 -3.00
C SER A 66 -14.16 2.57 -3.28
N GLY A 67 -15.04 2.28 -2.32
CA GLY A 67 -16.13 1.32 -2.50
C GLY A 67 -17.04 1.58 -3.71
N MET A 68 -17.21 2.83 -4.14
CA MET A 68 -18.04 3.17 -5.30
C MET A 68 -17.48 2.62 -6.61
N MET A 69 -16.16 2.47 -6.73
CA MET A 69 -15.52 1.87 -7.91
C MET A 69 -16.02 0.43 -8.16
N VAL A 70 -16.29 -0.33 -7.09
CA VAL A 70 -16.85 -1.68 -7.18
C VAL A 70 -18.25 -1.65 -7.76
N PHE A 71 -19.12 -0.78 -7.23
CA PHE A 71 -20.50 -0.64 -7.69
C PHE A 71 -20.57 -0.16 -9.14
N THR A 72 -19.71 0.78 -9.54
CA THR A 72 -19.61 1.21 -10.93
C THR A 72 -19.17 0.05 -11.84
N GLY A 73 -18.21 -0.76 -11.42
CA GLY A 73 -17.82 -1.96 -12.16
C GLY A 73 -18.95 -2.98 -12.29
N PHE A 74 -19.73 -3.20 -11.23
CA PHE A 74 -20.94 -4.03 -11.28
C PHE A 74 -21.98 -3.50 -12.26
N ALA A 75 -22.25 -2.20 -12.23
CA ALA A 75 -23.16 -1.57 -13.18
C ALA A 75 -22.70 -1.75 -14.62
N LEU A 76 -21.39 -1.59 -14.90
CA LEU A 76 -20.82 -1.85 -16.22
C LEU A 76 -20.98 -3.32 -16.65
N MET A 77 -20.66 -4.27 -15.77
CA MET A 77 -20.83 -5.70 -16.07
C MET A 77 -22.29 -6.06 -16.37
N ILE A 78 -23.24 -5.52 -15.60
CA ILE A 78 -24.68 -5.71 -15.85
C ILE A 78 -25.08 -5.11 -17.20
N GLY A 79 -24.59 -3.89 -17.51
CA GLY A 79 -24.85 -3.21 -18.77
C GLY A 79 -24.35 -4.01 -19.98
N HIS A 80 -23.14 -4.57 -19.91
CA HIS A 80 -22.64 -5.46 -20.96
C HIS A 80 -23.43 -6.77 -21.05
N SER A 81 -23.78 -7.39 -19.91
CA SER A 81 -24.61 -8.60 -19.90
C SER A 81 -26.00 -8.38 -20.51
N TYR A 82 -26.56 -7.18 -20.38
CA TYR A 82 -27.86 -6.84 -20.96
C TYR A 82 -27.85 -6.89 -22.49
N ALA A 83 -26.72 -6.58 -23.12
CA ALA A 83 -26.57 -6.71 -24.56
C ALA A 83 -26.55 -8.17 -25.05
N LEU A 84 -26.33 -9.15 -24.16
CA LEU A 84 -26.44 -10.58 -24.47
C LEU A 84 -27.87 -11.11 -24.31
N GLY A 85 -28.64 -10.52 -23.40
CA GLY A 85 -30.01 -10.93 -23.09
C GLY A 85 -30.44 -10.45 -21.71
N ILE A 86 -31.75 -10.28 -21.52
CA ILE A 86 -32.31 -9.85 -20.24
C ILE A 86 -32.10 -10.91 -19.15
N GLU A 87 -32.15 -12.18 -19.53
CA GLU A 87 -31.90 -13.35 -18.69
C GLU A 87 -30.44 -13.39 -18.19
N VAL A 88 -29.47 -13.02 -19.03
CA VAL A 88 -28.05 -12.99 -18.67
C VAL A 88 -27.77 -11.84 -17.69
N ALA A 89 -28.34 -10.66 -17.95
CA ALA A 89 -28.28 -9.53 -17.02
C ALA A 89 -28.95 -9.85 -15.68
N GLY A 90 -30.13 -10.48 -15.71
CA GLY A 90 -30.86 -10.90 -14.51
C GLY A 90 -30.04 -11.86 -13.65
N PHE A 91 -29.41 -12.86 -14.26
CA PHE A 91 -28.52 -13.78 -13.55
C PHE A 91 -27.30 -13.04 -12.96
N MET A 92 -26.68 -12.13 -13.72
CA MET A 92 -25.56 -11.32 -13.22
C MET A 92 -25.96 -10.46 -12.01
N ILE A 93 -27.16 -9.88 -12.02
CA ILE A 93 -27.70 -9.11 -10.88
C ILE A 93 -27.86 -10.00 -9.66
N VAL A 94 -28.46 -11.19 -9.82
CA VAL A 94 -28.65 -12.15 -8.71
C VAL A 94 -27.29 -12.57 -8.14
N LEU A 95 -26.32 -12.86 -8.99
CA LEU A 95 -24.97 -13.21 -8.57
C LEU A 95 -24.31 -12.06 -7.80
N ILE A 96 -24.33 -10.84 -8.34
CA ILE A 96 -23.77 -9.65 -7.68
C ILE A 96 -24.48 -9.40 -6.34
N LEU A 97 -25.80 -9.53 -6.29
CA LEU A 97 -26.58 -9.31 -5.07
C LEU A 97 -26.25 -10.35 -4.01
N PHE A 98 -26.15 -11.62 -4.39
CA PHE A 98 -25.71 -12.69 -3.50
C PHE A 98 -24.30 -12.41 -2.95
N MET A 99 -23.37 -12.01 -3.80
CA MET A 99 -22.03 -11.56 -3.40
C MET A 99 -22.11 -10.36 -2.44
N MET A 100 -22.89 -9.32 -2.76
CA MET A 100 -23.04 -8.13 -1.92
C MET A 100 -23.61 -8.44 -0.54
N ILE A 101 -24.59 -9.33 -0.42
CA ILE A 101 -25.16 -9.75 0.87
C ILE A 101 -24.10 -10.49 1.70
N LEU A 102 -23.34 -11.39 1.07
CA LEU A 102 -22.25 -12.10 1.72
C LEU A 102 -21.08 -11.18 2.11
N PHE A 103 -20.84 -10.07 1.40
CA PHE A 103 -19.63 -9.26 1.58
C PHE A 103 -19.86 -7.96 2.35
N LEU A 104 -20.96 -7.24 2.12
CA LEU A 104 -21.20 -5.92 2.74
C LEU A 104 -21.34 -6.00 4.26
N ARG A 105 -21.85 -7.12 4.81
CA ARG A 105 -21.99 -7.27 6.28
C ARG A 105 -20.65 -7.49 6.98
N PHE A 106 -19.70 -8.14 6.33
CA PHE A 106 -18.46 -8.61 6.99
C PHE A 106 -17.21 -7.82 6.55
N SER A 107 -17.27 -7.13 5.41
CA SER A 107 -16.08 -6.58 4.75
C SER A 107 -15.83 -5.09 5.04
N ASN A 108 -16.46 -4.44 6.03
CA ASN A 108 -16.29 -3.01 6.38
C ASN A 108 -14.95 -2.39 5.90
N GLY A 109 -14.97 -1.69 4.77
CA GLY A 109 -13.81 -0.99 4.18
C GLY A 109 -12.88 -1.80 3.24
N LYS A 110 -13.04 -3.12 3.08
CA LYS A 110 -12.17 -4.04 2.32
C LYS A 110 -12.67 -4.40 0.92
N ASN A 111 -13.68 -3.68 0.43
CA ASN A 111 -14.34 -3.96 -0.86
C ASN A 111 -13.39 -3.83 -2.06
N MET A 112 -12.26 -3.12 -1.92
CA MET A 112 -11.20 -3.01 -2.92
C MET A 112 -10.61 -4.36 -3.35
N VAL A 113 -10.61 -5.36 -2.47
CA VAL A 113 -10.10 -6.71 -2.78
C VAL A 113 -10.86 -7.33 -3.96
N LEU A 114 -12.15 -7.00 -4.11
CA LEU A 114 -12.98 -7.48 -5.20
C LEU A 114 -12.52 -6.97 -6.57
N ILE A 115 -11.90 -5.78 -6.62
CA ILE A 115 -11.35 -5.18 -7.85
C ILE A 115 -10.01 -5.83 -8.18
N PHE A 116 -9.17 -6.04 -7.17
CA PHE A 116 -7.85 -6.61 -7.39
C PHE A 116 -7.90 -8.08 -7.82
N ALA A 117 -8.96 -8.82 -7.52
CA ALA A 117 -9.08 -10.22 -7.93
C ALA A 117 -9.08 -10.45 -9.45
N PRO A 118 -10.03 -9.90 -10.23
CA PRO A 118 -10.01 -10.07 -11.68
C PRO A 118 -8.74 -9.49 -12.32
N LEU A 119 -8.16 -8.44 -11.74
CA LEU A 119 -6.88 -7.89 -12.19
C LEU A 119 -5.71 -8.85 -11.91
N ALA A 120 -5.66 -9.49 -10.74
CA ALA A 120 -4.62 -10.47 -10.41
C ALA A 120 -4.63 -11.65 -11.39
N PHE A 121 -5.80 -12.15 -11.76
CA PHE A 121 -5.91 -13.15 -12.82
C PHE A 121 -5.59 -12.58 -14.20
N GLY A 122 -6.01 -11.34 -14.50
CA GLY A 122 -5.70 -10.69 -15.78
C GLY A 122 -4.21 -10.43 -16.04
N PHE A 123 -3.40 -10.33 -14.97
CA PHE A 123 -1.94 -10.22 -15.04
C PHE A 123 -1.23 -11.57 -14.82
N ASP A 124 -1.95 -12.69 -14.81
CA ASP A 124 -1.43 -14.03 -14.53
C ASP A 124 -0.70 -14.16 -13.17
N LEU A 125 -1.06 -13.33 -12.18
CA LEU A 125 -0.50 -13.32 -10.83
C LEU A 125 -1.56 -13.61 -9.74
N PRO A 126 -2.34 -14.70 -9.85
CA PRO A 126 -3.41 -14.98 -8.90
C PRO A 126 -2.92 -15.17 -7.47
N ALA A 127 -1.74 -15.76 -7.26
CA ALA A 127 -1.15 -15.99 -5.94
C ALA A 127 -0.85 -14.70 -5.16
N LEU A 128 -0.65 -13.57 -5.85
CA LEU A 128 -0.35 -12.29 -5.21
C LEU A 128 -1.52 -11.79 -4.36
N LEU A 129 -2.76 -12.00 -4.82
CA LEU A 129 -3.94 -11.50 -4.14
C LEU A 129 -4.17 -12.16 -2.78
N PRO A 130 -4.28 -13.49 -2.63
CA PRO A 130 -4.56 -14.10 -1.33
C PRO A 130 -3.40 -13.91 -0.35
N VAL A 131 -2.15 -13.90 -0.83
CA VAL A 131 -0.99 -13.57 0.01
C VAL A 131 -1.04 -12.12 0.47
N GLY A 132 -1.30 -11.17 -0.45
CA GLY A 132 -1.40 -9.75 -0.12
C GLY A 132 -2.57 -9.43 0.82
N CYS A 133 -3.74 -10.03 0.60
CA CYS A 133 -4.91 -9.88 1.48
C CYS A 133 -4.63 -10.44 2.87
N GLY A 134 -4.04 -11.64 2.93
CA GLY A 134 -3.61 -12.25 4.18
C GLY A 134 -2.59 -11.39 4.91
N LEU A 135 -1.70 -10.70 4.21
CA LEU A 135 -0.61 -9.90 4.80
C LEU A 135 -1.00 -8.47 5.20
N LEU A 136 -1.87 -7.81 4.41
CA LEU A 136 -2.19 -6.39 4.57
C LEU A 136 -3.60 -6.14 5.11
N SER A 137 -4.49 -7.14 5.10
CA SER A 137 -5.89 -6.98 5.50
C SER A 137 -6.24 -7.77 6.77
N SER A 138 -7.25 -8.63 6.77
CA SER A 138 -7.53 -9.58 7.86
C SER A 138 -8.07 -10.90 7.31
N ALA A 139 -8.26 -11.92 8.16
CA ALA A 139 -8.90 -13.17 7.78
C ALA A 139 -10.24 -13.00 7.01
N VAL A 140 -11.02 -11.97 7.36
CA VAL A 140 -12.34 -11.69 6.75
C VAL A 140 -12.21 -11.27 5.27
N SER A 141 -11.04 -10.79 4.84
CA SER A 141 -10.77 -10.46 3.43
C SER A 141 -10.78 -11.67 2.49
N ALA A 142 -10.81 -12.90 3.03
CA ALA A 142 -11.00 -14.12 2.24
C ALA A 142 -12.33 -14.10 1.48
N LEU A 143 -13.37 -13.49 2.05
CA LEU A 143 -14.69 -13.41 1.43
C LEU A 143 -14.69 -12.58 0.13
N PRO A 144 -14.30 -11.28 0.14
CA PRO A 144 -14.22 -10.52 -1.10
C PRO A 144 -13.14 -11.06 -2.06
N ALA A 145 -12.07 -11.71 -1.58
CA ALA A 145 -11.11 -12.36 -2.46
C ALA A 145 -11.76 -13.52 -3.24
N ALA A 146 -12.50 -14.40 -2.55
CA ALA A 146 -13.27 -15.48 -3.17
C ALA A 146 -14.37 -14.95 -4.10
N GLY A 147 -15.09 -13.91 -3.70
CA GLY A 147 -16.10 -13.27 -4.55
C GLY A 147 -15.53 -12.73 -5.85
N GLY A 148 -14.35 -12.13 -5.79
CA GLY A 148 -13.68 -11.61 -6.97
C GLY A 148 -13.22 -12.70 -7.93
N VAL A 149 -12.79 -13.87 -7.41
CA VAL A 149 -12.51 -15.07 -8.22
C VAL A 149 -13.78 -15.51 -8.96
N ILE A 150 -14.91 -15.60 -8.25
CA ILE A 150 -16.19 -16.01 -8.83
C ILE A 150 -16.59 -15.07 -9.97
N ILE A 151 -16.50 -13.76 -9.76
CA ILE A 151 -16.82 -12.76 -10.78
C ILE A 151 -15.88 -12.87 -11.98
N TYR A 152 -14.57 -13.03 -11.77
CA TYR A 152 -13.60 -13.24 -12.83
C TYR A 152 -13.95 -14.45 -13.72
N TYR A 153 -14.18 -15.61 -13.11
CA TYR A 153 -14.50 -16.83 -13.84
C TYR A 153 -15.87 -16.76 -14.52
N PHE A 154 -16.85 -16.10 -13.90
CA PHE A 154 -18.16 -15.91 -14.49
C PHE A 154 -18.12 -14.99 -15.71
N VAL A 155 -17.36 -13.88 -15.64
CA VAL A 155 -17.11 -13.01 -16.81
C VAL A 155 -16.40 -13.78 -17.92
N ARG A 156 -15.39 -14.60 -17.58
CA ARG A 156 -14.72 -15.49 -18.55
C ARG A 156 -15.69 -16.49 -19.17
N PHE A 157 -16.59 -17.08 -18.38
CA PHE A 157 -17.61 -18.01 -18.87
C PHE A 157 -18.55 -17.34 -19.86
N ILE A 158 -19.10 -16.16 -19.51
CA ILE A 158 -19.95 -15.36 -20.40
C ILE A 158 -19.22 -15.05 -21.71
N ARG A 159 -17.93 -14.69 -21.63
CA ARG A 159 -17.10 -14.42 -22.81
C ARG A 159 -17.01 -15.60 -23.76
N VAL A 160 -16.70 -16.77 -23.23
CA VAL A 160 -16.59 -18.01 -24.01
C VAL A 160 -17.96 -18.41 -24.60
N GLN A 161 -19.04 -18.25 -23.84
CA GLN A 161 -20.39 -18.64 -24.25
C GLN A 161 -21.20 -17.53 -24.94
N SER A 162 -20.58 -16.38 -25.24
CA SER A 162 -21.29 -15.18 -25.70
C SER A 162 -22.15 -15.43 -26.94
N GLN A 163 -21.65 -16.20 -27.91
CA GLN A 163 -22.40 -16.55 -29.13
C GLN A 163 -23.63 -17.43 -28.84
N VAL A 164 -23.50 -18.40 -27.93
CA VAL A 164 -24.59 -19.28 -27.51
C VAL A 164 -25.65 -18.49 -26.71
N LEU A 165 -25.20 -17.56 -25.86
CA LEU A 165 -26.06 -16.70 -25.05
C LEU A 165 -26.81 -15.67 -25.90
N MET A 166 -26.21 -15.15 -26.97
CA MET A 166 -26.88 -14.28 -27.95
C MET A 166 -27.84 -15.04 -28.87
N GLY A 167 -27.57 -16.33 -29.11
CA GLY A 167 -28.38 -17.18 -29.98
C GLY A 167 -29.82 -17.37 -29.48
N THR A 168 -30.71 -17.69 -30.42
CA THR A 168 -32.12 -18.01 -30.16
C THR A 168 -32.37 -19.51 -29.98
N ASP A 169 -31.33 -20.35 -30.07
CA ASP A 169 -31.45 -21.81 -30.04
C ASP A 169 -31.82 -22.35 -28.66
N LEU A 170 -31.44 -21.61 -27.61
CA LEU A 170 -31.80 -21.92 -26.23
C LEU A 170 -32.98 -21.04 -25.79
N ASP A 171 -33.97 -21.68 -25.18
CA ASP A 171 -35.02 -20.98 -24.45
C ASP A 171 -34.46 -20.33 -23.17
N ILE A 172 -35.29 -19.51 -22.52
CA ILE A 172 -34.89 -18.78 -21.31
C ILE A 172 -34.39 -19.75 -20.23
N MET A 173 -35.06 -20.87 -20.03
CA MET A 173 -34.69 -21.85 -19.00
C MET A 173 -33.37 -22.55 -19.33
N GLY A 174 -33.14 -22.87 -20.60
CA GLY A 174 -31.87 -23.41 -21.09
C GLY A 174 -30.70 -22.46 -20.86
N LYS A 175 -30.89 -21.16 -21.13
CA LYS A 175 -29.87 -20.13 -20.85
C LYS A 175 -29.58 -19.99 -19.36
N ILE A 176 -30.61 -19.98 -18.51
CA ILE A 176 -30.42 -19.93 -17.05
C ILE A 176 -29.69 -21.19 -16.55
N THR A 177 -30.06 -22.36 -17.06
CA THR A 177 -29.39 -23.63 -16.71
C THR A 177 -27.93 -23.62 -17.15
N LEU A 178 -27.64 -23.11 -18.35
CA LEU A 178 -26.27 -22.97 -18.85
C LEU A 178 -25.43 -22.04 -17.96
N LEU A 179 -25.98 -20.89 -17.54
CA LEU A 179 -25.28 -19.96 -16.64
C LEU A 179 -25.06 -20.57 -15.25
N ALA A 180 -26.06 -21.27 -14.71
CA ALA A 180 -25.95 -21.96 -13.42
C ALA A 180 -24.91 -23.09 -13.48
N ASP A 181 -24.92 -23.89 -14.54
CA ASP A 181 -23.94 -24.94 -14.77
C ASP A 181 -22.53 -24.36 -14.95
N GLY A 182 -22.40 -23.25 -15.67
CA GLY A 182 -21.15 -22.51 -15.84
C GLY A 182 -20.54 -22.01 -14.54
N LEU A 183 -21.37 -21.79 -13.52
CA LEU A 183 -20.92 -21.44 -12.18
C LEU A 183 -20.64 -22.68 -11.31
N MET A 184 -21.58 -23.63 -11.27
CA MET A 184 -21.52 -24.76 -10.35
C MET A 184 -20.54 -25.86 -10.79
N LYS A 185 -20.43 -26.12 -12.09
CA LYS A 185 -19.59 -27.19 -12.65
C LYS A 185 -18.17 -26.72 -13.00
N ASN A 186 -17.84 -25.46 -12.70
CA ASN A 186 -16.51 -24.91 -12.98
C ASN A 186 -15.51 -25.31 -11.89
N GLY A 187 -14.88 -26.48 -12.07
CA GLY A 187 -13.87 -27.00 -11.14
C GLY A 187 -12.65 -26.08 -10.98
N GLU A 188 -12.23 -25.40 -12.06
CA GLU A 188 -11.09 -24.47 -12.04
C GLU A 188 -11.39 -23.26 -11.13
N MET A 189 -12.61 -22.73 -11.21
CA MET A 189 -13.07 -21.63 -10.34
C MET A 189 -13.09 -22.05 -8.87
N TRP A 190 -13.74 -23.18 -8.55
CA TRP A 190 -13.87 -23.65 -7.17
C TRP A 190 -12.53 -24.00 -6.53
N LEU A 191 -11.59 -24.56 -7.32
CA LEU A 191 -10.22 -24.79 -6.88
C LEU A 191 -9.55 -23.49 -6.44
N ASN A 192 -9.63 -22.44 -7.26
CA ASN A 192 -9.06 -21.13 -6.93
C ASN A 192 -9.75 -20.47 -5.74
N VAL A 193 -11.08 -20.59 -5.61
CA VAL A 193 -11.82 -20.09 -4.44
C VAL A 193 -11.30 -20.72 -3.16
N ILE A 194 -11.17 -22.05 -3.13
CA ILE A 194 -10.64 -22.78 -1.97
C ILE A 194 -9.19 -22.36 -1.67
N ALA A 195 -8.34 -22.30 -2.70
CA ALA A 195 -6.95 -21.87 -2.56
C ALA A 195 -6.86 -20.46 -1.96
N PHE A 196 -7.67 -19.51 -2.44
CA PHE A 196 -7.66 -18.14 -1.94
C PHE A 196 -8.09 -18.06 -0.48
N VAL A 197 -9.18 -18.75 -0.11
CA VAL A 197 -9.66 -18.75 1.27
C VAL A 197 -8.60 -19.33 2.20
N VAL A 198 -8.06 -20.51 1.89
CA VAL A 198 -7.09 -21.18 2.75
C VAL A 198 -5.79 -20.36 2.88
N VAL A 199 -5.27 -19.83 1.76
CA VAL A 199 -4.03 -19.03 1.78
C VAL A 199 -4.22 -17.74 2.55
N VAL A 200 -5.33 -17.01 2.37
CA VAL A 200 -5.60 -15.77 3.15
C VAL A 200 -5.62 -16.08 4.64
N LEU A 201 -6.29 -17.15 5.05
CA LEU A 201 -6.40 -17.54 6.46
C LEU A 201 -5.04 -17.92 7.05
N VAL A 202 -4.26 -18.75 6.35
CA VAL A 202 -2.93 -19.19 6.83
C VAL A 202 -1.94 -18.04 6.89
N VAL A 203 -1.88 -17.20 5.85
CA VAL A 203 -0.99 -16.03 5.83
C VAL A 203 -1.35 -15.06 6.96
N ASN A 204 -2.65 -14.78 7.14
CA ASN A 204 -3.12 -13.93 8.23
C ASN A 204 -2.85 -14.56 9.62
N LEU A 205 -2.90 -15.88 9.75
CA LEU A 205 -2.59 -16.58 11.00
C LEU A 205 -1.10 -16.52 11.34
N ILE A 206 -0.22 -16.69 10.34
CA ILE A 206 1.24 -16.69 10.53
C ILE A 206 1.72 -15.27 10.87
N ARG A 207 1.25 -14.25 10.14
CA ARG A 207 1.75 -12.87 10.31
C ARG A 207 1.46 -12.29 11.71
N THR A 208 0.41 -12.77 12.38
CA THR A 208 0.00 -12.29 13.71
C THR A 208 0.70 -13.02 14.85
N ARG A 209 1.49 -14.06 14.55
CA ARG A 209 2.28 -14.74 15.58
C ARG A 209 3.48 -13.89 16.01
N MET A 210 3.84 -14.01 17.29
CA MET A 210 5.01 -13.36 17.88
C MET A 210 6.34 -14.03 17.49
N MET A 211 6.50 -14.39 16.21
CA MET A 211 7.75 -14.96 15.68
C MET A 211 8.59 -13.87 15.02
N ASP A 212 9.92 -13.99 15.05
CA ASP A 212 10.78 -13.16 14.22
C ASP A 212 10.53 -13.46 12.74
N TYR A 213 10.58 -12.43 11.90
CA TYR A 213 10.31 -12.55 10.45
C TYR A 213 8.93 -13.12 10.10
N ALA A 214 7.93 -13.04 11.00
CA ALA A 214 6.59 -13.61 10.79
C ALA A 214 5.96 -13.20 9.46
N TRP A 215 6.13 -11.95 9.02
CA TRP A 215 5.62 -11.45 7.74
C TRP A 215 6.28 -12.14 6.54
N ARG A 216 7.60 -12.29 6.57
CA ARG A 216 8.37 -12.95 5.51
C ARG A 216 8.04 -14.44 5.41
N ILE A 217 7.94 -15.10 6.57
CA ILE A 217 7.53 -16.49 6.67
C ILE A 217 6.11 -16.65 6.13
N ALA A 218 5.19 -15.73 6.46
CA ALA A 218 3.82 -15.75 5.95
C ALA A 218 3.78 -15.64 4.42
N ILE A 219 4.58 -14.76 3.80
CA ILE A 219 4.65 -14.62 2.34
C ILE A 219 5.13 -15.91 1.68
N ILE A 220 6.26 -16.45 2.16
CA ILE A 220 6.86 -17.67 1.58
C ILE A 220 5.93 -18.87 1.79
N ALA A 221 5.42 -19.06 3.01
CA ALA A 221 4.49 -20.15 3.33
C ALA A 221 3.19 -20.03 2.52
N GLY A 222 2.65 -18.82 2.35
CA GLY A 222 1.47 -18.58 1.53
C GLY A 222 1.67 -18.94 0.06
N GLY A 223 2.81 -18.56 -0.52
CA GLY A 223 3.15 -18.93 -1.90
C GLY A 223 3.32 -20.44 -2.09
N VAL A 224 4.05 -21.10 -1.18
CA VAL A 224 4.22 -22.58 -1.20
C VAL A 224 2.87 -23.26 -1.04
N LEU A 225 2.05 -22.82 -0.08
CA LEU A 225 0.73 -23.38 0.16
C LEU A 225 -0.19 -23.22 -1.05
N TYR A 226 -0.15 -22.07 -1.74
CA TYR A 226 -0.90 -21.85 -2.97
C TYR A 226 -0.52 -22.89 -4.03
N ILE A 227 0.78 -23.12 -4.27
CA ILE A 227 1.25 -24.13 -5.23
C ILE A 227 0.75 -25.53 -4.83
N VAL A 228 0.89 -25.90 -3.55
CA VAL A 228 0.47 -27.22 -3.06
C VAL A 228 -1.03 -27.44 -3.27
N ILE A 229 -1.88 -26.46 -2.92
CA ILE A 229 -3.33 -26.57 -3.11
C ILE A 229 -3.67 -26.66 -4.59
N MET A 230 -3.05 -25.83 -5.44
CA MET A 230 -3.33 -25.82 -6.87
C MET A 230 -2.93 -27.15 -7.52
N LEU A 231 -1.74 -27.70 -7.21
CA LEU A 231 -1.29 -28.99 -7.77
C LEU A 231 -2.09 -30.19 -7.23
N ALA A 232 -2.29 -30.26 -5.92
CA ALA A 232 -3.04 -31.37 -5.32
C ALA A 232 -4.53 -31.34 -5.74
N GLY A 233 -5.10 -30.13 -5.79
CA GLY A 233 -6.49 -29.94 -6.19
C GLY A 233 -6.71 -30.14 -7.69
N SER A 234 -5.75 -29.75 -8.55
CA SER A 234 -5.83 -29.99 -9.99
C SER A 234 -5.86 -31.50 -10.29
N MET A 235 -5.03 -32.29 -9.61
CA MET A 235 -5.03 -33.75 -9.71
C MET A 235 -6.33 -34.38 -9.20
N SER A 236 -6.90 -33.84 -8.12
CA SER A 236 -8.09 -34.40 -7.48
C SER A 236 -9.38 -34.08 -8.25
N ILE A 237 -9.50 -32.87 -8.80
CA ILE A 237 -10.68 -32.38 -9.51
C ILE A 237 -10.59 -32.68 -11.02
N GLY A 238 -9.41 -33.07 -11.53
CA GLY A 238 -9.18 -33.34 -12.95
C GLY A 238 -9.08 -32.07 -13.80
N VAL A 239 -8.61 -30.96 -13.21
CA VAL A 239 -8.39 -29.69 -13.90
C VAL A 239 -6.94 -29.64 -14.40
N GLU A 240 -6.73 -29.25 -15.65
CA GLU A 240 -5.37 -29.08 -16.18
C GLU A 240 -4.78 -27.74 -15.71
N VAL A 241 -3.71 -27.81 -14.92
CA VAL A 241 -2.94 -26.63 -14.48
C VAL A 241 -1.51 -26.80 -14.94
N SER A 242 -0.99 -25.83 -15.70
CA SER A 242 0.42 -25.80 -16.09
C SER A 242 1.30 -25.61 -14.86
N MET A 243 1.99 -26.67 -14.46
CA MET A 243 2.89 -26.67 -13.29
C MET A 243 4.00 -25.62 -13.44
N VAL A 244 4.59 -25.51 -14.64
CA VAL A 244 5.69 -24.56 -14.90
C VAL A 244 5.21 -23.12 -14.75
N SER A 245 4.08 -22.77 -15.39
CA SER A 245 3.51 -21.43 -15.29
C SER A 245 3.14 -21.09 -13.85
N LEU A 246 2.46 -22.02 -13.15
CA LEU A 246 2.06 -21.84 -11.76
C LEU A 246 3.26 -21.50 -10.86
N ILE A 247 4.36 -22.24 -10.98
CA ILE A 247 5.56 -22.01 -10.17
C ILE A 247 6.18 -20.65 -10.49
N ILE A 248 6.39 -20.32 -11.77
CA ILE A 248 7.04 -19.06 -12.18
C ILE A 248 6.24 -17.86 -11.67
N TYR A 249 4.93 -17.81 -11.95
CA TYR A 249 4.10 -16.68 -11.53
C TYR A 249 3.93 -16.60 -10.02
N THR A 250 3.91 -17.74 -9.31
CA THR A 250 3.88 -17.72 -7.84
C THR A 250 5.18 -17.20 -7.25
N VAL A 251 6.34 -17.55 -7.83
CA VAL A 251 7.63 -16.99 -7.41
C VAL A 251 7.66 -15.48 -7.61
N VAL A 252 7.18 -14.99 -8.76
CA VAL A 252 7.05 -13.55 -9.01
C VAL A 252 6.13 -12.89 -7.97
N ALA A 253 4.99 -13.50 -7.65
CA ALA A 253 4.08 -13.00 -6.62
C ALA A 253 4.74 -12.94 -5.23
N VAL A 254 5.53 -13.95 -4.86
CA VAL A 254 6.31 -13.98 -3.61
C VAL A 254 7.35 -12.86 -3.58
N LEU A 255 8.08 -12.64 -4.67
CA LEU A 255 9.04 -11.54 -4.77
C LEU A 255 8.37 -10.17 -4.61
N ILE A 256 7.22 -9.96 -5.25
CA ILE A 256 6.41 -8.75 -5.08
C ILE A 256 5.95 -8.63 -3.61
N GLY A 257 5.51 -9.73 -2.98
CA GLY A 257 5.15 -9.77 -1.56
C GLY A 257 6.29 -9.33 -0.65
N ILE A 258 7.52 -9.77 -0.92
CA ILE A 258 8.72 -9.37 -0.17
C ILE A 258 9.01 -7.86 -0.35
N ILE A 259 8.84 -7.34 -1.57
CA ILE A 259 8.96 -5.90 -1.82
C ILE A 259 7.90 -5.13 -1.02
N LEU A 260 6.65 -5.61 -1.02
CA LEU A 260 5.56 -5.01 -0.23
C LEU A 260 5.84 -5.02 1.27
N GLU A 261 6.33 -6.14 1.83
CA GLU A 261 6.76 -6.23 3.23
C GLU A 261 7.79 -5.15 3.58
N PHE A 262 8.77 -4.96 2.69
CA PHE A 262 9.81 -3.96 2.88
C PHE A 262 9.24 -2.54 2.94
N PHE A 263 8.30 -2.18 2.06
CA PHE A 263 7.70 -0.84 2.05
C PHE A 263 6.73 -0.59 3.21
N VAL A 264 5.91 -1.59 3.56
CA VAL A 264 4.86 -1.48 4.58
C VAL A 264 5.43 -1.59 5.99
N PHE A 265 6.02 -2.73 6.35
CA PHE A 265 6.48 -3.02 7.71
C PHE A 265 7.94 -2.57 7.91
N GLY A 266 8.87 -3.14 7.13
CA GLY A 266 10.31 -2.80 7.17
C GLY A 266 10.94 -2.74 8.57
N GLY A 267 10.61 -3.70 9.42
CA GLY A 267 11.21 -3.86 10.75
C GLY A 267 12.63 -4.45 10.68
N ASP A 268 13.50 -3.99 11.56
CA ASP A 268 14.85 -4.53 11.75
C ASP A 268 14.85 -5.55 12.89
N TYR A 269 14.65 -6.81 12.53
CA TYR A 269 14.60 -7.91 13.50
C TYR A 269 15.95 -8.20 14.18
N THR A 270 17.07 -7.67 13.66
CA THR A 270 18.39 -7.89 14.28
C THR A 270 18.57 -7.13 15.59
N ARG A 271 17.81 -6.05 15.78
CA ARG A 271 17.82 -5.19 16.98
C ARG A 271 16.54 -5.36 17.81
N THR A 272 16.01 -6.58 17.86
CA THR A 272 14.80 -6.87 18.62
C THR A 272 15.09 -6.84 20.12
N GLU A 273 14.33 -6.06 20.87
CA GLU A 273 14.42 -5.97 22.33
C GLU A 273 13.16 -6.56 22.97
N ARG A 274 13.33 -7.24 24.11
CA ARG A 274 12.23 -7.73 24.94
C ARG A 274 12.25 -6.93 26.22
N LEU A 275 11.17 -6.19 26.46
CA LEU A 275 11.03 -5.26 27.57
C LEU A 275 9.94 -5.76 28.49
N GLU A 276 10.16 -5.61 29.78
CA GLU A 276 9.22 -5.94 30.84
C GLU A 276 8.84 -4.64 31.52
N TYR A 277 7.55 -4.33 31.53
CA TYR A 277 7.00 -3.19 32.26
C TYR A 277 6.10 -3.73 33.37
N GLU A 278 6.17 -3.12 34.53
CA GLU A 278 5.30 -3.43 35.67
C GLU A 278 4.56 -2.14 36.03
N ASP A 279 3.26 -2.28 36.27
CA ASP A 279 2.39 -1.26 36.85
C ASP A 279 1.66 -1.88 38.05
N ASP A 280 0.97 -1.07 38.85
CA ASP A 280 0.32 -1.50 40.11
C ASP A 280 -0.62 -2.70 39.93
N ASP A 281 -1.24 -2.85 38.75
CA ASP A 281 -2.18 -3.92 38.43
C ASP A 281 -1.65 -4.99 37.45
N TYR A 282 -0.60 -4.71 36.65
CA TYR A 282 -0.23 -5.57 35.51
C TYR A 282 1.27 -5.64 35.21
N TYR A 283 1.73 -6.84 34.80
CA TYR A 283 3.01 -7.06 34.14
C TYR A 283 2.84 -7.15 32.62
N TYR A 284 3.54 -6.31 31.87
CA TYR A 284 3.56 -6.29 30.41
C TYR A 284 4.86 -6.87 29.87
N TYR A 285 4.75 -7.92 29.05
CA TYR A 285 5.87 -8.48 28.29
C TYR A 285 5.77 -8.02 26.84
N VAL A 286 6.63 -7.07 26.44
CA VAL A 286 6.56 -6.42 25.12
C VAL A 286 7.77 -6.80 24.28
N LYS A 287 7.53 -7.09 23.00
CA LYS A 287 8.58 -7.27 21.99
C LYS A 287 8.66 -6.02 21.12
N ALA A 288 9.75 -5.27 21.24
CA ALA A 288 10.01 -4.09 20.43
C ALA A 288 10.88 -4.46 19.21
N VAL A 289 10.35 -4.23 18.00
CA VAL A 289 11.11 -4.38 16.76
C VAL A 289 11.31 -2.97 16.16
N PRO A 290 12.53 -2.43 16.16
CA PRO A 290 12.78 -1.09 15.64
C PRO A 290 12.54 -1.04 14.13
N LYS A 291 12.04 0.10 13.63
CA LYS A 291 11.92 0.32 12.19
C LYS A 291 13.31 0.50 11.60
N ALA A 292 13.57 -0.12 10.44
CA ALA A 292 14.81 0.11 9.70
C ALA A 292 14.83 1.56 9.20
N LEU A 293 15.54 2.44 9.90
CA LEU A 293 15.72 3.84 9.54
C LEU A 293 17.22 4.09 9.33
N VAL A 294 17.53 4.86 8.29
CA VAL A 294 18.83 5.49 8.12
C VAL A 294 18.65 6.93 8.57
N ALA A 295 19.56 7.42 9.43
CA ALA A 295 19.63 8.84 9.73
C ALA A 295 20.11 9.55 8.46
N THR A 296 19.21 10.22 7.76
CA THR A 296 19.57 11.03 6.60
C THR A 296 20.51 12.12 7.10
N SER A 297 21.77 12.09 6.66
CA SER A 297 22.68 13.22 6.86
C SER A 297 22.15 14.36 5.99
N GLU A 298 21.26 15.18 6.53
CA GLU A 298 21.07 16.52 6.00
C GLU A 298 22.40 17.24 6.21
N ARG A 299 23.24 17.25 5.18
CA ARG A 299 24.42 18.12 5.12
C ARG A 299 23.90 19.55 5.06
N SER A 300 23.65 20.13 6.23
CA SER A 300 23.56 21.56 6.44
C SER A 300 24.90 22.16 6.02
N ILE A 301 24.98 22.62 4.78
CA ILE A 301 26.12 23.42 4.32
C ILE A 301 25.98 24.76 5.03
N LYS A 302 26.62 24.90 6.19
CA LYS A 302 26.87 26.23 6.77
C LYS A 302 27.71 27.00 5.75
N LYS A 303 27.08 27.96 5.04
CA LYS A 303 27.80 28.96 4.27
C LYS A 303 28.62 29.77 5.26
N ILE A 304 29.92 29.51 5.33
CA ILE A 304 30.86 30.40 6.00
C ILE A 304 30.92 31.65 5.10
N ASN A 305 30.26 32.73 5.52
CA ASN A 305 30.49 34.05 4.92
C ASN A 305 31.95 34.40 5.22
N GLY A 306 32.82 34.30 4.21
CA GLY A 306 34.15 34.87 4.27
C GLY A 306 34.03 36.38 4.12
N GLU A 307 33.78 37.10 5.21
CA GLU A 307 34.16 38.51 5.27
C GLU A 307 35.68 38.56 5.21
N ALA A 308 36.16 39.11 4.11
CA ALA A 308 37.57 39.25 3.84
C ALA A 308 38.20 40.21 4.85
N ASP A 309 39.18 39.71 5.60
CA ASP A 309 40.28 40.49 6.17
C ASP A 309 40.89 41.38 5.07
N ARG A 310 40.40 42.61 4.96
CA ARG A 310 40.95 43.65 4.09
C ARG A 310 40.80 45.01 4.76
N GLU A 311 41.52 45.25 5.85
CA GLU A 311 41.72 46.62 6.33
C GLU A 311 43.10 46.98 6.93
N GLU A 312 44.11 46.10 6.89
CA GLU A 312 45.45 46.45 7.41
C GLU A 312 46.59 46.57 6.38
N ARG A 313 46.29 46.69 5.09
CA ARG A 313 47.30 47.02 4.07
C ARG A 313 46.80 48.09 3.12
N ARG A 314 46.85 49.36 3.53
CA ARG A 314 46.97 50.56 2.67
C ARG A 314 46.98 51.86 3.51
N THR A 315 48.06 52.10 4.23
CA THR A 315 48.41 53.48 4.65
C THR A 315 49.92 53.58 4.84
N SER A 316 50.64 53.39 3.74
CA SER A 316 52.02 53.82 3.61
C SER A 316 52.21 54.40 2.23
N GLU A 317 51.83 55.68 2.06
CA GLU A 317 52.55 56.62 1.17
C GLU A 317 51.98 58.04 1.29
N LYS A 318 52.89 58.98 1.66
CA LYS A 318 52.96 60.41 1.28
C LYS A 318 51.87 61.38 1.81
N THR A 319 52.14 62.60 2.32
CA THR A 319 53.32 63.50 2.33
C THR A 319 53.09 64.53 3.46
N ALA A 320 54.17 65.16 3.94
CA ALA A 320 54.20 66.22 4.95
C ALA A 320 53.37 67.46 4.59
N ASP A 321 52.75 68.08 5.61
CA ASP A 321 52.43 69.50 5.58
C ASP A 321 52.65 70.13 6.97
N TYR A 322 53.26 71.32 6.97
CA TYR A 322 53.83 72.05 8.10
C TYR A 322 52.90 73.18 8.53
N THR A 323 52.15 73.05 9.62
CA THR A 323 51.71 74.18 10.46
C THR A 323 51.17 73.67 11.81
N ALA A 324 51.89 73.95 12.91
CA ALA A 324 51.37 73.95 14.27
C ALA A 324 50.85 75.38 14.62
N PRO A 325 50.00 75.57 15.65
CA PRO A 325 50.49 75.60 17.05
C PRO A 325 49.61 74.77 18.02
N LEU A 326 50.19 74.03 18.98
CA LEU A 326 50.58 74.48 20.34
C LEU A 326 49.43 75.17 21.11
N PHE A 327 48.81 74.47 22.07
CA PHE A 327 48.28 74.93 23.40
C PHE A 327 47.42 73.78 23.98
N GLN A 328 47.93 72.96 24.90
CA GLN A 328 47.90 73.06 26.37
C GLN A 328 46.59 72.56 27.03
N ASN A 329 46.74 71.49 27.84
CA ASN A 329 46.12 71.23 29.17
C ASN A 329 45.44 69.84 29.31
N GLU A 330 46.22 68.87 29.81
CA GLU A 330 45.80 67.91 30.84
C GLU A 330 45.59 68.66 32.20
N PRO A 331 44.93 68.12 33.27
CA PRO A 331 44.98 66.70 33.68
C PRO A 331 43.78 66.08 34.47
N LYS A 332 43.89 64.75 34.69
CA LYS A 332 43.40 63.90 35.83
C LYS A 332 41.88 63.64 35.95
N SER A 333 41.39 62.45 36.30
CA SER A 333 41.80 61.54 37.40
C SER A 333 41.35 60.06 37.15
N GLU A 334 42.21 59.06 37.37
CA GLU A 334 42.12 58.01 38.44
C GLU A 334 40.81 57.17 38.45
N LYS A 335 40.78 55.82 38.45
CA LYS A 335 41.63 54.78 39.06
C LYS A 335 41.44 53.43 38.35
N ARG A 336 42.53 52.67 38.33
CA ARG A 336 42.61 51.22 38.09
C ARG A 336 41.89 50.44 39.19
N SER A 337 41.19 49.37 38.80
CA SER A 337 41.25 48.09 39.51
C SER A 337 41.02 46.94 38.54
N ALA A 338 42.10 46.22 38.29
CA ALA A 338 42.13 45.01 37.49
C ALA A 338 41.52 43.84 38.27
N LYS A 339 40.67 43.04 37.61
CA LYS A 339 40.43 41.66 38.00
C LYS A 339 40.41 40.80 36.73
N ARG A 340 41.53 40.13 36.48
CA ARG A 340 41.65 39.04 35.49
C ARG A 340 40.79 37.86 35.96
N LYS A 341 39.96 37.32 35.07
CA LYS A 341 39.55 35.90 35.07
C LYS A 341 39.64 35.36 33.63
N PRO A 342 39.96 34.07 33.48
CA PRO A 342 40.53 33.51 32.25
C PRO A 342 39.47 33.05 31.24
N VAL A 343 39.99 32.84 30.02
CA VAL A 343 39.38 32.24 28.83
C VAL A 343 38.50 31.04 29.18
N GLN A 344 37.28 31.02 28.62
CA GLN A 344 36.38 29.88 28.64
C GLN A 344 36.20 29.38 27.21
N GLU A 345 36.67 28.15 27.03
CA GLU A 345 36.60 27.30 25.86
C GLU A 345 35.14 27.03 25.46
N GLU A 346 34.91 26.94 24.15
CA GLU A 346 33.61 26.66 23.54
C GLU A 346 33.04 25.30 23.96
N ALA A 347 31.79 25.29 24.42
CA ALA A 347 30.91 24.14 24.31
C ALA A 347 29.50 24.67 23.99
N SER A 348 29.18 24.78 22.71
CA SER A 348 27.82 25.06 22.26
C SER A 348 26.95 23.85 22.61
N VAL A 349 26.06 24.07 23.58
CA VAL A 349 25.01 23.16 24.02
C VAL A 349 24.21 22.71 22.79
N VAL A 350 24.33 21.43 22.47
CA VAL A 350 23.34 20.72 21.64
C VAL A 350 22.08 20.66 22.48
N GLU A 351 21.03 21.34 22.01
CA GLU A 351 19.67 21.17 22.49
C GLU A 351 19.30 19.69 22.29
N LYS A 352 19.41 18.92 23.38
CA LYS A 352 18.72 17.65 23.49
C LYS A 352 17.25 18.00 23.32
N ALA A 353 16.60 17.46 22.29
CA ALA A 353 15.15 17.42 22.28
C ALA A 353 14.71 16.78 23.61
N ASP A 354 13.87 17.48 24.37
CA ASP A 354 13.28 16.98 25.60
C ASP A 354 12.52 15.69 25.29
N ILE A 355 13.16 14.57 25.59
CA ILE A 355 12.60 13.21 25.53
C ILE A 355 11.79 12.93 26.82
N ASP A 356 11.88 13.82 27.81
CA ASP A 356 11.32 13.60 29.14
C ASP A 356 9.84 13.97 29.29
N ASP A 357 9.21 14.57 28.27
CA ASP A 357 7.80 15.03 28.32
C ASP A 357 6.87 14.35 27.29
N ILE A 358 7.18 13.12 26.88
CA ILE A 358 6.23 12.30 26.11
C ILE A 358 5.46 11.42 27.08
N ASP A 359 4.26 11.86 27.43
CA ASP A 359 3.30 11.07 28.19
C ASP A 359 2.72 9.95 27.29
N PHE A 360 3.36 8.78 27.35
CA PHE A 360 3.03 7.63 26.53
C PHE A 360 1.67 7.02 26.88
N GLU A 361 1.20 7.21 28.12
CA GLU A 361 -0.08 6.71 28.62
C GLU A 361 -1.23 7.36 27.85
N LYS A 362 -1.17 8.68 27.71
CA LYS A 362 -2.16 9.46 26.95
C LYS A 362 -2.22 9.10 25.47
N LYS A 363 -1.06 8.81 24.85
CA LYS A 363 -1.01 8.32 23.46
C LYS A 363 -1.54 6.90 23.29
N LEU A 364 -1.40 6.07 24.32
CA LEU A 364 -1.94 4.70 24.31
C LEU A 364 -3.46 4.72 24.43
N GLU A 365 -4.01 5.53 25.33
CA GLU A 365 -5.46 5.73 25.48
C GLU A 365 -6.11 6.26 24.21
N GLU A 366 -5.45 7.21 23.52
CA GLU A 366 -5.95 7.77 22.27
C GLU A 366 -5.95 6.71 21.16
N SER A 367 -4.94 5.82 21.12
CA SER A 367 -4.90 4.71 20.17
C SER A 367 -5.88 3.58 20.49
N LEU A 368 -6.33 3.44 21.75
CA LEU A 368 -7.31 2.44 22.17
C LEU A 368 -8.76 2.90 21.98
N LYS A 369 -9.01 4.21 21.87
CA LYS A 369 -10.34 4.77 21.54
C LYS A 369 -10.78 4.52 20.10
N ASP A 370 -9.83 4.23 19.21
CA ASP A 370 -10.06 3.94 17.79
C ASP A 370 -10.13 2.41 17.47
N LEU A 371 -10.08 1.54 18.49
CA LEU A 371 -10.38 0.10 18.38
C LEU A 371 -11.84 -0.18 18.76
#